data_AF-Q65GB6-F1
#
_entry.id   AF-Q65GB6-F1
#
_cell.length_a   1.000
_cell.length_b   1.000
_cell.length_c   1.000
_cell.angle_alpha   90.00
_cell.angle_beta   90.00
_cell.angle_gamma   90.00
#
_symmetry.space_group_name_H-M   'P 1'
#
loop_
_entity.id
_entity.type
_entity.pdbx_description
1 polymer ?
#
loop_
_entity_poly.entity_id
_entity_poly.type
_entity_poly.pdbx_seq_one_letter_code
_entity_poly.pdbx_strand_id
1 'polypeptide(L)'
;MTLIWIYMILINGYGFFLMKADKQKAVRGKWRVSERRIWLVAAAFGSAGVWFGMMRFRHKTKHLSFRLGIPFLLGVQAVLTGFYMMN
;
A
#
# COMPACT_ATOMS: atom_id res chain seq x y z
N MET A 1 -4.84 -21.72 0.34
CA MET A 1 -5.71 -20.64 -0.18
C MET A 1 -6.21 -19.70 0.90
N THR A 2 -6.90 -20.16 1.95
CA THR A 2 -7.46 -19.29 3.01
C THR A 2 -6.43 -18.42 3.75
N LEU A 3 -5.26 -18.97 4.08
CA LEU A 3 -4.19 -18.21 4.78
C LEU A 3 -3.67 -17.03 3.95
N ILE A 4 -3.59 -17.17 2.62
CA ILE A 4 -3.11 -16.12 1.72
C ILE A 4 -4.08 -14.95 1.73
N TRP A 5 -5.39 -15.22 1.66
CA TRP A 5 -6.42 -14.19 1.73
C TRP A 5 -6.42 -13.44 3.07
N ILE A 6 -6.26 -14.16 4.19
CA ILE A 6 -6.13 -13.53 5.52
C ILE A 6 -4.90 -12.62 5.56
N TYR A 7 -3.75 -13.12 5.10
CA TYR A 7 -2.53 -12.32 5.01
C TYR A 7 -2.74 -11.06 4.15
N MET A 8 -3.35 -11.20 2.97
CA MET A 8 -3.65 -10.07 2.08
C MET A 8 -4.53 -9.02 2.75
N ILE A 9 -5.60 -9.43 3.45
CA ILE A 9 -6.47 -8.49 4.18
C ILE A 9 -5.68 -7.76 5.26
N LEU A 10 -4.87 -8.47 6.04
CA LEU A 10 -4.09 -7.89 7.13
C LEU A 10 -3.03 -6.90 6.62
N ILE A 11 -2.25 -7.27 5.59
CA ILE A 11 -1.19 -6.40 5.07
C ILE A 11 -1.75 -5.16 4.36
N ASN A 12 -2.88 -5.29 3.66
CA ASN A 12 -3.56 -4.14 3.06
C ASN A 12 -4.20 -3.24 4.13
N GLY A 13 -4.80 -3.81 5.17
CA GLY A 13 -5.25 -3.05 6.33
C GLY A 13 -4.11 -2.27 6.99
N TYR A 14 -2.97 -2.93 7.22
CA TYR A 14 -1.77 -2.30 7.75
C TYR A 14 -1.27 -1.17 6.84
N GLY A 15 -1.18 -1.40 5.53
CA GLY A 15 -0.80 -0.37 4.55
C GLY A 15 -1.71 0.86 4.55
N PHE A 16 -3.02 0.65 4.68
CA PHE A 16 -3.99 1.74 4.79
C PHE A 16 -3.81 2.57 6.08
N PHE A 17 -3.66 1.91 7.23
CA PHE A 17 -3.42 2.59 8.50
C PHE A 17 -2.05 3.26 8.55
N LEU A 18 -1.04 2.70 7.90
CA LEU A 18 0.27 3.33 7.75
C LEU A 18 0.15 4.68 7.03
N MET A 19 -0.63 4.74 5.95
CA MET A 19 -0.90 5.99 5.22
C MET A 19 -1.67 7.00 6.07
N LYS A 20 -2.66 6.55 6.86
CA LYS A 20 -3.39 7.40 7.82
C LYS A 20 -2.45 7.99 8.87
N ALA A 21 -1.61 7.15 9.47
CA ALA A 21 -0.66 7.55 10.50
C ALA A 21 0.39 8.53 9.94
N ASP A 22 0.88 8.29 8.73
CA ASP A 22 1.81 9.22 8.06
C ASP A 22 1.17 10.59 7.80
N LYS A 23 -0.08 10.61 7.33
CA LYS A 23 -0.84 11.87 7.16
C LYS A 23 -1.01 12.61 8.48
N GLN A 24 -1.39 11.91 9.56
CA GLN A 24 -1.56 12.52 10.88
C GLN A 24 -0.25 13.10 11.42
N LYS A 25 0.87 12.40 11.24
CA LYS A 25 2.20 12.89 11.62
C LYS A 25 2.58 14.13 10.80
N ALA A 26 2.29 14.15 9.51
CA ALA A 26 2.52 15.29 8.64
C ALA A 26 1.72 16.55 9.06
N VAL A 27 0.49 16.39 9.55
CA VAL A 27 -0.34 17.49 10.07
C VAL A 27 0.17 17.98 11.43
N ARG A 28 0.59 17.06 12.31
CA ARG A 28 1.06 17.38 13.66
C ARG A 28 2.53 17.83 13.73
N GLY A 29 3.19 18.03 12.58
CA GLY A 29 4.61 18.40 12.53
C GLY A 29 5.57 17.34 13.10
N LYS A 30 5.11 16.09 13.28
CA LYS A 30 5.93 15.00 13.82
C LYS A 30 6.73 14.32 12.70
N TRP A 31 7.78 13.59 13.10
CA TRP A 31 8.62 12.82 12.18
C TRP A 31 7.77 11.91 11.28
N ARG A 32 7.91 12.05 9.95
CA ARG A 32 7.13 11.33 8.93
C ARG A 32 7.62 9.89 8.75
N VAL A 33 6.74 8.99 8.34
CA VAL A 33 7.13 7.62 8.00
C VAL A 33 8.07 7.66 6.80
N SER A 34 9.21 6.99 6.90
CA SER A 34 10.16 6.86 5.79
C SER A 34 9.46 6.22 4.59
N GLU A 35 9.65 6.78 3.40
CA GLU A 35 9.03 6.28 2.15
C GLU A 35 9.35 4.82 1.90
N ARG A 36 10.56 4.39 2.25
CA ARG A 36 11.01 2.99 2.18
C ARG A 36 10.06 2.02 2.89
N ARG A 37 9.52 2.37 4.05
CA ARG A 37 8.56 1.50 4.78
C ARG A 37 7.25 1.35 4.00
N ILE A 38 6.77 2.42 3.39
CA ILE A 38 5.54 2.38 2.59
C ILE A 38 5.77 1.51 1.34
N TRP A 39 6.92 1.66 0.68
CA TRP A 39 7.31 0.81 -0.45
C TRP A 39 7.47 -0.67 -0.07
N LEU A 40 8.06 -0.97 1.09
CA LEU A 40 8.19 -2.34 1.58
C LEU A 40 6.83 -2.99 1.81
N VAL A 41 5.89 -2.27 2.45
CA VAL A 41 4.52 -2.77 2.65
C VAL A 41 3.80 -2.95 1.31
N ALA A 42 3.95 -2.00 0.39
CA ALA A 42 3.38 -2.11 -0.94
C ALA A 42 3.93 -3.32 -1.70
N ALA A 43 5.23 -3.57 -1.64
CA ALA A 43 5.88 -4.72 -2.27
C ALA A 43 5.48 -6.06 -1.63
N ALA A 44 5.20 -6.07 -0.33
CA ALA A 44 4.78 -7.26 0.42
C ALA A 44 3.27 -7.61 0.27
N PHE A 45 2.67 -7.31 -0.89
CA PHE A 45 1.23 -7.45 -1.19
C PHE A 45 0.28 -6.46 -0.49
N GLY A 46 0.79 -5.42 0.17
CA GLY A 46 0.00 -4.34 0.75
C GLY A 46 -0.32 -3.18 -0.20
N SER A 47 -0.01 -3.32 -1.49
CA SER A 47 -0.11 -2.22 -2.47
C SER A 47 -1.52 -1.66 -2.60
N ALA A 48 -2.56 -2.50 -2.54
CA ALA A 48 -3.96 -2.06 -2.64
C ALA A 48 -4.33 -1.14 -1.47
N GLY A 49 -4.00 -1.54 -0.24
CA GLY A 49 -4.26 -0.78 0.98
C GLY A 49 -3.49 0.54 1.02
N VAL A 50 -2.23 0.53 0.56
CA VAL A 50 -1.44 1.75 0.39
C VAL A 50 -2.08 2.67 -0.66
N TRP A 51 -2.51 2.14 -1.80
CA TRP A 51 -3.15 2.91 -2.87
C TRP A 51 -4.48 3.54 -2.43
N PHE A 52 -5.35 2.75 -1.78
CA PHE A 52 -6.58 3.26 -1.18
C PHE A 52 -6.29 4.33 -0.12
N GLY A 53 -5.27 4.12 0.72
CA GLY A 53 -4.82 5.10 1.69
C GLY A 53 -4.35 6.42 1.03
N MET A 54 -3.57 6.32 -0.05
CA MET A 54 -3.13 7.48 -0.83
C MET A 54 -4.32 8.30 -1.34
N MET A 55 -5.30 7.64 -1.96
CA MET A 55 -6.49 8.29 -2.51
C MET A 55 -7.36 8.89 -1.41
N ARG A 56 -7.64 8.12 -0.35
CA ARG A 56 -8.55 8.51 0.74
C ARG A 56 -8.02 9.68 1.58
N PHE A 57 -6.72 9.70 1.86
CA PHE A 57 -6.08 10.75 2.66
C PHE A 57 -5.46 11.85 1.79
N ARG A 58 -5.55 11.71 0.46
CA ARG A 58 -4.89 12.58 -0.55
C ARG A 58 -3.44 12.84 -0.17
N HIS A 59 -2.77 11.77 0.26
CA HIS A 59 -1.42 11.82 0.82
C HIS A 59 -0.45 11.15 -0.14
N LYS A 60 0.68 11.81 -0.42
CA LYS A 60 1.69 11.37 -1.39
C LYS A 60 1.17 11.14 -2.84
N THR A 61 0.03 11.73 -3.22
CA THR A 61 -0.53 11.63 -4.59
C THR A 61 0.20 12.46 -5.63
N LYS A 62 0.99 13.46 -5.21
CA LYS A 62 1.81 14.31 -6.10
C LYS A 62 3.22 13.77 -6.37
N HIS A 63 3.67 12.78 -5.60
CA HIS A 63 5.00 12.18 -5.83
C HIS A 63 4.90 11.19 -6.98
N LEU A 64 5.59 11.49 -8.09
CA LEU A 64 5.50 10.70 -9.32
C LEU A 64 5.83 9.22 -9.08
N SER A 65 6.85 8.94 -8.27
CA SER A 65 7.23 7.57 -7.88
C SER A 65 6.07 6.81 -7.24
N PHE A 66 5.35 7.42 -6.30
CA PHE A 66 4.19 6.79 -5.66
C PHE A 66 2.99 6.72 -6.59
N ARG A 67 2.74 7.77 -7.37
CA ARG A 67 1.60 7.87 -8.28
C ARG A 67 1.64 6.81 -9.38
N LEU A 68 2.82 6.47 -9.89
CA LEU A 68 2.99 5.45 -10.93
C LEU A 68 3.34 4.09 -10.34
N GLY A 69 4.29 4.04 -9.40
CA GLY A 69 4.82 2.76 -8.94
C GLY A 69 3.90 2.00 -7.99
N ILE A 70 3.01 2.66 -7.22
CA ILE A 70 2.02 1.93 -6.39
C ILE A 70 0.95 1.26 -7.27
N PRO A 71 0.29 1.95 -8.23
CA PRO A 71 -0.61 1.28 -9.18
C PRO A 71 0.09 0.21 -10.01
N PHE A 72 1.34 0.43 -10.43
CA PHE A 72 2.11 -0.58 -11.15
C PHE A 72 2.33 -1.84 -10.31
N LEU A 73 2.79 -1.69 -9.05
CA LEU A 73 2.95 -2.82 -8.12
C LEU A 73 1.63 -3.55 -7.88
N LEU A 74 0.53 -2.81 -7.74
CA LEU A 74 -0.79 -3.39 -7.58
C LEU A 74 -1.19 -4.23 -8.80
N GLY A 75 -0.95 -3.73 -10.01
CA GLY A 75 -1.19 -4.46 -11.25
C GLY A 75 -0.38 -5.77 -11.34
N VAL A 76 0.93 -5.69 -11.07
CA VAL A 76 1.81 -6.88 -11.07
C VAL A 76 1.33 -7.91 -10.03
N GLN A 77 1.01 -7.47 -8.82
CA GLN A 77 0.52 -8.36 -7.76
C GLN A 77 -0.83 -8.98 -8.10
N ALA A 78 -1.74 -8.23 -8.74
CA ALA A 78 -3.03 -8.75 -9.18
C ALA A 78 -2.87 -9.85 -10.24
N VAL A 79 -1.98 -9.65 -11.23
CA VAL A 79 -1.69 -10.65 -12.26
C VAL A 79 -1.07 -11.91 -11.65
N LEU A 80 -0.07 -11.77 -10.77
CA LEU A 80 0.57 -12.90 -10.09
C LEU A 80 -0.42 -13.69 -9.23
N THR A 81 -1.27 -12.98 -8.49
CA THR A 81 -2.29 -13.60 -7.64
C THR A 81 -3.34 -14.32 -8.47
N GLY A 82 -3.78 -13.72 -9.58
CA GLY A 82 -4.71 -14.34 -10.52
C GLY A 82 -4.16 -15.61 -11.16
N PHE A 83 -2.91 -15.57 -11.63
CA PHE A 83 -2.25 -16.75 -12.20
C PHE A 83 -2.13 -17.88 -11.17
N TYR A 84 -1.75 -17.56 -9.92
CA TYR A 84 -1.69 -18.53 -8.83
C TYR A 84 -3.06 -19.14 -8.47
N MET A 85 -4.16 -18.44 -8.72
CA MET A 85 -5.52 -18.98 -8.50
C MET A 85 -6.02 -19.86 -9.63
N MET A 86 -5.50 -19.66 -10.85
CA MET A 86 -5.89 -20.41 -12.04
C MET A 86 -5.16 -21.75 -12.17
N ASN A 87 -4.08 -21.95 -11.41
CA ASN A 87 -3.19 -23.11 -11.45
C ASN A 87 -3.26 -23.94 -10.16
#